data_AF-A0A2E9T366-F1
#
_entry.id   AF-A0A2E9T366-F1
#
_cell.length_a   1.000
_cell.length_b   1.000
_cell.length_c   1.000
_cell.angle_alpha   90.00
_cell.angle_beta   90.00
_cell.angle_gamma   90.00
#
_symmetry.space_group_name_H-M   'P 1'
#
loop_
_entity.id
_entity.type
_entity.pdbx_description
1 polymer ?
#
loop_
_entity_poly.entity_id
_entity_poly.type
_entity_poly.pdbx_seq_one_letter_code
_entity_poly.pdbx_strand_id
1 'polypeptide(L)'
;MALENHPMWRLPKHHLDLKSSHDHVHWVELFYDLIHVVIIFLLGNFLSDHLHLSGFLTFAGLFITVWFAWADSSVFNSLYVSTDVKHRL
;
A
#
# COMPACT_ATOMS: atom_id res chain seq x y z
N MET A 1 -24.59 25.85 -25.64
CA MET A 1 -23.12 25.86 -25.49
C MET A 1 -22.84 25.30 -24.11
N ALA A 2 -22.54 24.02 -24.01
CA ALA A 2 -22.48 23.32 -22.74
C ALA A 2 -21.18 23.66 -22.00
N LEU A 3 -21.31 24.00 -20.71
CA LEU A 3 -20.23 24.39 -19.80
C LEU A 3 -19.28 23.24 -19.43
N GLU A 4 -19.47 22.08 -20.04
CA GLU A 4 -18.77 20.81 -19.78
C GLU A 4 -17.30 20.79 -20.22
N ASN A 5 -16.87 21.77 -21.03
CA ASN A 5 -15.51 21.87 -21.58
C ASN A 5 -14.70 23.05 -21.02
N HIS A 6 -15.02 23.55 -19.83
CA HIS A 6 -14.27 24.66 -19.24
C HIS A 6 -12.97 24.14 -18.58
N PRO A 7 -11.77 24.65 -18.93
CA PRO A 7 -10.48 24.13 -18.44
C PRO A 7 -10.30 24.25 -16.92
N MET A 8 -11.11 25.09 -16.26
CA MET A 8 -11.08 25.33 -14.83
C MET A 8 -12.01 24.42 -14.01
N TRP A 9 -12.89 23.63 -14.64
CA TRP A 9 -13.86 22.81 -13.91
C TRP A 9 -13.98 21.42 -14.53
N ARG A 10 -13.11 20.51 -14.07
CA ARG A 10 -13.26 19.07 -14.31
C ARG A 10 -13.97 18.45 -13.12
N LEU A 11 -15.06 17.73 -13.38
CA LEU A 11 -15.77 16.96 -12.36
C LEU A 11 -14.80 15.94 -11.74
N PRO A 12 -14.76 15.78 -10.41
CA PRO A 12 -13.95 14.76 -9.76
C PRO A 12 -14.31 13.39 -10.33
N LYS A 13 -13.36 12.74 -11.00
CA LYS A 13 -13.57 11.44 -11.61
C LYS A 13 -13.24 10.35 -10.59
N HIS A 14 -14.24 9.51 -10.31
CA HIS A 14 -14.10 8.38 -9.43
C HIS A 14 -13.28 7.27 -10.11
N HIS A 15 -12.31 6.69 -9.39
CA HIS A 15 -11.40 5.65 -9.86
C HIS A 15 -12.07 4.39 -10.47
N LEU A 16 -13.36 4.17 -10.20
CA LEU A 16 -14.14 3.06 -10.77
C LEU A 16 -14.61 3.30 -12.22
N ASP A 17 -14.56 4.54 -12.72
CA ASP A 17 -15.03 4.91 -14.06
C ASP A 17 -13.93 4.84 -15.15
N LEU A 18 -12.70 4.52 -14.77
CA LEU A 18 -11.58 4.38 -15.70
C LEU A 18 -11.53 2.94 -16.22
N LYS A 19 -12.29 2.66 -17.27
CA LYS A 19 -12.23 1.42 -18.08
C LYS A 19 -10.85 1.17 -18.73
N SER A 20 -9.90 2.09 -18.58
CA SER A 20 -8.51 1.95 -19.00
C SER A 20 -7.60 1.79 -17.79
N SER A 21 -7.82 0.73 -17.01
CA SER A 21 -6.93 0.28 -15.93
C SER A 21 -5.65 -0.38 -16.46
N HIS A 22 -5.09 0.15 -17.56
CA HIS A 22 -3.74 -0.11 -18.04
C HIS A 22 -2.89 1.10 -17.70
N ASP A 23 -2.59 1.29 -16.42
CA ASP A 23 -1.51 2.18 -16.00
C ASP A 23 -0.60 1.36 -15.08
N HIS A 24 0.68 1.39 -15.43
CA HIS A 24 1.72 0.49 -14.95
C HIS A 24 1.67 0.22 -13.43
N VAL A 25 1.61 -1.06 -13.06
CA VAL A 25 1.92 -1.50 -11.68
C VAL A 25 3.21 -0.83 -11.25
N HIS A 26 3.15 -0.08 -10.17
CA HIS A 26 4.27 0.77 -9.78
C HIS A 26 5.35 -0.15 -9.19
N TRP A 27 6.61 -0.06 -9.64
CA TRP A 27 7.71 -0.92 -9.14
C TRP A 27 7.85 -0.89 -7.61
N VAL A 28 7.46 0.24 -7.00
CA VAL A 28 7.45 0.44 -5.55
C VAL A 28 6.39 -0.40 -4.84
N GLU A 29 5.22 -0.65 -5.45
CA GLU A 29 4.19 -1.54 -4.88
C GLU A 29 4.71 -2.99 -4.82
N LEU A 30 5.31 -3.46 -5.92
CA LEU A 30 5.97 -4.77 -6.00
C LEU A 30 7.13 -4.89 -5.00
N PHE A 31 7.91 -3.82 -4.81
CA PHE A 31 8.99 -3.78 -3.83
C PHE A 31 8.47 -3.88 -2.38
N TYR A 32 7.42 -3.13 -2.05
CA TYR A 32 6.81 -3.21 -0.72
C TYR A 32 6.21 -4.57 -0.45
N ASP A 33 5.56 -5.21 -1.42
CA ASP A 33 5.01 -6.57 -1.26
C ASP A 33 6.14 -7.57 -0.94
N LEU A 34 7.28 -7.49 -1.64
CA LEU A 34 8.44 -8.33 -1.38
C LEU A 34 9.02 -8.13 0.03
N ILE A 35 9.12 -6.88 0.50
CA ILE A 35 9.61 -6.58 1.86
C ILE A 35 8.72 -7.26 2.90
N HIS A 36 7.40 -7.18 2.76
CA HIS A 36 6.48 -7.79 3.71
C HIS A 36 6.63 -9.30 3.77
N VAL A 37 6.78 -9.97 2.62
CA VAL A 37 7.04 -11.42 2.57
C VAL A 37 8.36 -11.78 3.27
N VAL A 38 9.42 -11.01 3.04
CA VAL A 38 10.72 -11.23 3.70
C VAL A 38 10.60 -11.07 5.21
N ILE A 39 9.90 -10.03 5.68
CA ILE A 39 9.68 -9.81 7.11
C ILE A 39 8.91 -10.99 7.73
N ILE A 40 7.83 -11.45 7.09
CA ILE A 40 7.06 -12.62 7.57
C ILE A 40 7.93 -13.87 7.63
N PHE A 41 8.79 -14.08 6.63
CA PHE A 41 9.72 -15.21 6.61
C PHE A 41 10.74 -15.15 7.75
N LEU A 42 11.35 -13.99 8.00
CA LEU A 42 12.27 -13.79 9.12
C LEU A 42 11.58 -14.00 10.47
N LEU A 43 10.35 -13.50 10.60
CA LEU A 43 9.54 -13.67 11.81
C LEU A 43 9.19 -15.15 12.06
N GLY A 44 8.84 -15.89 10.99
CA GLY A 44 8.61 -17.33 11.05
C GLY A 44 9.85 -18.10 11.48
N ASN A 45 11.02 -17.75 10.95
CA ASN A 45 12.29 -18.36 11.36
C ASN A 45 12.61 -18.07 12.84
N PHE A 46 12.41 -16.84 13.29
CA PHE A 46 12.58 -16.46 14.70
C PHE A 46 11.65 -17.25 15.63
N LEU A 47 10.40 -17.44 15.24
CA LEU A 47 9.45 -18.25 16.01
C LEU A 47 9.84 -19.73 16.04
N SER A 48 10.37 -20.26 14.94
CA SER A 48 10.85 -21.64 14.86
C SER A 48 12.05 -21.91 15.77
N ASP A 49 12.96 -20.95 15.92
CA ASP A 49 14.14 -21.06 16.80
C ASP A 49 13.79 -20.84 18.28
N HIS A 50 12.71 -20.10 18.58
CA HIS A 50 12.31 -19.73 19.94
C HIS A 50 10.85 -20.09 20.23
N LEU A 51 10.58 -21.39 20.32
CA LEU A 51 9.29 -22.00 20.70
C LEU A 51 8.92 -21.82 22.19
N HIS A 52 9.27 -20.68 22.78
CA HIS A 52 8.91 -20.31 24.15
C HIS A 52 7.79 -19.24 24.14
N LEU A 53 6.96 -19.20 25.20
CA LEU A 53 5.85 -18.25 25.32
C LEU A 53 6.30 -16.78 25.17
N SER A 54 7.50 -16.46 25.68
CA SER A 54 8.11 -15.12 25.53
C SER A 54 8.56 -14.82 24.09
N GLY A 55 9.08 -15.82 23.37
CA GLY A 55 9.40 -15.72 21.95
C GLY A 55 8.14 -15.46 21.12
N PHE A 56 7.04 -16.16 21.44
CA PHE A 56 5.74 -15.96 20.82
C PHE A 56 5.16 -14.55 21.05
N LEU A 57 5.22 -14.03 22.29
CA LEU A 57 4.77 -12.66 22.60
C LEU A 57 5.59 -11.60 21.85
N THR A 58 6.90 -11.80 21.74
CA THR A 58 7.79 -10.92 20.99
C THR A 58 7.47 -10.95 19.50
N PHE A 59 7.30 -12.15 18.94
CA PHE A 59 6.84 -12.36 17.56
C PHE A 59 5.49 -11.67 17.33
N ALA A 60 4.51 -11.85 18.21
CA ALA A 60 3.18 -11.28 18.05
C ALA A 60 3.22 -9.75 18.08
N GLY A 61 4.00 -9.15 18.98
CA GLY A 61 4.21 -7.71 19.02
C GLY A 61 4.79 -7.16 17.71
N LEU A 62 5.88 -7.77 17.24
CA LEU A 62 6.51 -7.38 15.97
C LEU A 62 5.59 -7.59 14.77
N PHE A 63 4.87 -8.72 14.74
CA PHE A 63 3.92 -9.04 13.68
C PHE A 63 2.81 -8.01 13.60
N ILE A 64 2.25 -7.60 14.75
CA ILE A 64 1.21 -6.57 14.82
C ILE A 64 1.75 -5.23 14.31
N THR A 65 2.96 -4.82 14.71
CA THR A 65 3.57 -3.58 14.21
C THR A 65 3.74 -3.59 12.69
N VAL A 66 4.23 -4.70 12.14
CA VAL A 66 4.38 -4.88 10.69
C VAL A 66 3.03 -4.87 9.99
N TRP A 67 2.03 -5.55 10.57
CA TRP A 67 0.66 -5.56 10.07
C TRP A 67 0.06 -4.16 9.99
N PHE A 68 0.25 -3.34 11.02
CA PHE A 68 -0.22 -1.95 11.01
C PHE A 68 0.49 -1.11 9.94
N ALA A 69 1.80 -1.25 9.78
CA ALA A 69 2.55 -0.55 8.73
C ALA A 69 2.07 -0.96 7.32
N TRP A 70 1.77 -2.24 7.12
CA TRP A 70 1.20 -2.75 5.87
C TRP A 70 -0.20 -2.18 5.60
N ALA A 71 -1.06 -2.16 6.61
CA ALA A 71 -2.43 -1.65 6.50
C ALA A 71 -2.43 -0.16 6.15
N ASP A 72 -1.56 0.63 6.79
CA ASP A 72 -1.40 2.05 6.48
C ASP A 72 -0.91 2.26 5.04
N SER A 73 0.12 1.51 4.61
CA SER A 73 0.62 1.57 3.23
C SER A 73 -0.43 1.15 2.20
N SER A 74 -1.24 0.14 2.49
CA SER A 74 -2.29 -0.35 1.58
C SER A 74 -3.45 0.64 1.47
N VAL A 75 -3.85 1.24 2.60
CA VAL A 75 -4.88 2.29 2.63
C VAL A 75 -4.37 3.56 1.94
N PHE A 76 -3.14 3.98 2.20
CA PHE A 76 -2.50 5.11 1.53
C PHE A 76 -2.44 4.87 0.02
N ASN A 77 -2.02 3.69 -0.43
CA ASN A 77 -1.99 3.35 -1.84
C ASN A 77 -3.40 3.35 -2.48
N SER A 78 -4.41 2.85 -1.77
CA SER A 78 -5.80 2.84 -2.24
C SER A 78 -6.43 4.23 -2.29
N LEU A 79 -6.04 5.14 -1.40
CA LEU A 79 -6.57 6.52 -1.34
C LEU A 79 -5.86 7.45 -2.31
N TYR A 80 -4.54 7.27 -2.48
CA TYR A 80 -3.68 8.11 -3.30
C TYR A 80 -3.19 7.39 -4.56
N VAL A 81 -4.10 6.69 -5.25
CA VAL A 81 -3.81 6.15 -6.59
C VAL A 81 -3.32 7.29 -7.47
N SER A 82 -2.01 7.34 -7.66
CA SER A 82 -1.28 8.08 -8.69
C SER A 82 -1.87 9.45 -9.07
N THR A 83 -2.18 10.27 -8.07
CA THR A 83 -2.43 11.68 -8.31
C THR A 83 -1.34 12.45 -7.59
N ASP A 84 -0.43 13.00 -8.41
CA ASP A 84 0.10 14.32 -8.14
C ASP A 84 1.39 14.43 -7.29
N VAL A 85 2.44 13.68 -7.64
CA VAL A 85 3.81 14.09 -7.24
C VAL A 85 4.35 15.17 -8.19
N LYS A 86 3.86 15.22 -9.44
CA LYS A 86 4.34 16.14 -10.50
C LYS A 86 3.71 17.54 -10.49
N HIS A 87 2.71 17.83 -9.67
CA HIS A 87 2.05 19.15 -9.60
C HIS A 87 2.42 19.91 -8.31
N ARG A 88 3.41 19.38 -7.57
CA ARG A 88 4.00 20.03 -6.38
C ARG A 88 5.39 20.66 -6.64
N LEU A 89 5.82 20.71 -7.91
CA LEU A 89 7.00 21.46 -8.39
C LEU A 89 6.54 22.43 -9.48
#